data_AF-A0A2V9LSX0-F1
#
_entry.id   AF-A0A2V9LSX0-F1
#
_cell.length_a   1.000
_cell.length_b   1.000
_cell.length_c   1.000
_cell.angle_alpha   90.00
_cell.angle_beta   90.00
_cell.angle_gamma   90.00
#
_symmetry.space_group_name_H-M   'P 1'
#
loop_
_entity.id
_entity.type
_entity.pdbx_description
1 polymer ?
#
loop_
_entity_poly.entity_id
_entity_poly.type
_entity_poly.pdbx_seq_one_letter_code
_entity_poly.pdbx_strand_id
1 'polypeptide(L)'
;MAKKRKSWPKQSSLLSLSDNRPGTLAFVAKALGDMKVNGVNFLTTTSGAEGSGQLLVDTANKAKQALEGPGLSYSEADVLRVAPRTPLHARS
;
A
#
# COMPACT_ATOMS: atom_id res chain seq x y z
N MET A 1 -27.45 -22.69 -0.60
CA MET A 1 -27.44 -21.51 0.29
C MET A 1 -26.04 -20.89 0.28
N ALA A 2 -25.86 -19.70 -0.30
CA ALA A 2 -24.54 -19.07 -0.44
C ALA A 2 -24.18 -18.27 0.82
N LYS A 3 -23.08 -18.65 1.48
CA LYS A 3 -22.56 -18.02 2.70
C LYS A 3 -22.14 -16.58 2.37
N LYS A 4 -22.85 -15.59 2.91
CA LYS A 4 -22.49 -14.16 2.76
C LYS A 4 -21.05 -13.95 3.24
N ARG A 5 -20.10 -13.79 2.32
CA ARG A 5 -18.77 -13.24 2.63
C ARG A 5 -18.97 -11.74 2.89
N LYS A 6 -19.33 -11.39 4.13
CA LYS A 6 -19.34 -10.00 4.58
C LYS A 6 -17.89 -9.58 4.87
N SER A 7 -17.07 -9.44 3.83
CA SER A 7 -15.76 -8.80 3.96
C SER A 7 -15.92 -7.31 3.69
N TRP A 8 -16.18 -6.54 4.73
CA TRP A 8 -16.15 -5.07 4.78
C TRP A 8 -15.04 -4.62 5.73
N PRO A 9 -14.52 -3.41 5.53
CA PRO A 9 -13.25 -3.18 4.86
C PRO A 9 -12.09 -3.83 5.60
N LYS A 10 -11.14 -4.45 4.89
CA LYS A 10 -9.88 -4.80 5.52
C LYS A 10 -9.17 -3.49 5.86
N GLN A 11 -9.03 -3.21 7.14
CA GLN A 11 -8.14 -2.17 7.64
C GLN A 11 -6.78 -2.39 6.98
N SER A 12 -6.33 -1.40 6.22
CA SER A 12 -5.04 -1.44 5.56
C SER A 12 -4.28 -0.18 5.93
N SER A 13 -2.97 -0.33 6.11
CA SER A 13 -2.14 0.77 6.60
C SER A 13 -1.47 1.45 5.42
N LEU A 14 -1.43 2.78 5.48
CA LEU A 14 -0.79 3.65 4.51
C LEU A 14 0.58 4.04 5.02
N LEU A 15 1.61 3.81 4.22
CA LEU A 15 2.99 4.17 4.53
C LEU A 15 3.43 5.30 3.60
N SER A 16 3.80 6.46 4.16
CA SER A 16 4.25 7.63 3.41
C SER A 16 5.77 7.75 3.44
N LEU A 17 6.41 7.74 2.27
CA LEU A 17 7.86 7.86 2.05
C LEU A 17 8.17 9.26 1.49
N SER A 18 9.31 9.87 1.86
CA SER A 18 9.64 11.25 1.47
C SER A 18 10.95 11.40 0.68
N ASP A 19 11.51 10.30 0.16
CA ASP A 19 12.83 10.29 -0.48
C ASP A 19 12.73 10.20 -2.02
N ASN A 20 13.01 11.33 -2.69
CA ASN A 20 12.89 11.49 -4.14
C ASN A 20 14.24 11.33 -4.85
N ARG A 21 14.77 10.10 -4.84
CA ARG A 21 16.01 9.74 -5.53
C ARG A 21 15.76 8.61 -6.53
N PRO A 22 16.50 8.57 -7.65
CA PRO A 22 16.42 7.46 -8.59
C PRO A 22 16.65 6.13 -7.88
N GLY A 23 15.74 5.17 -8.10
CA GLY A 23 15.84 3.83 -7.51
C GLY A 23 15.16 3.66 -6.15
N THR A 24 14.73 4.72 -5.46
CA THR A 24 14.02 4.57 -4.16
C THR A 24 12.77 3.69 -4.30
N LEU A 25 12.00 3.86 -5.37
CA LEU A 25 10.83 3.02 -5.64
C LEU A 25 11.21 1.54 -5.85
N ALA A 26 12.22 1.27 -6.68
CA ALA A 26 12.67 -0.09 -6.95
C ALA A 26 13.17 -0.78 -5.67
N PHE A 27 13.86 -0.02 -4.82
CA PHE A 27 14.36 -0.47 -3.55
C PHE A 27 13.23 -0.81 -2.55
N VAL A 28 12.22 0.07 -2.44
CA VAL A 28 11.01 -0.18 -1.63
C VAL A 28 10.26 -1.42 -2.14
N ALA A 29 10.07 -1.53 -3.46
CA ALA A 29 9.40 -2.68 -4.07
C ALA A 29 10.15 -3.99 -3.78
N LYS A 30 11.49 -3.97 -3.84
CA LYS A 30 12.33 -5.12 -3.50
C LYS A 30 12.19 -5.50 -2.02
N ALA A 31 12.29 -4.53 -1.10
CA ALA A 31 12.17 -4.79 0.34
C ALA A 31 10.81 -5.43 0.71
N LEU A 32 9.73 -4.95 0.10
CA LEU A 32 8.39 -5.53 0.28
C LEU A 32 8.26 -6.92 -0.34
N GLY A 33 8.85 -7.11 -1.53
CA GLY A 33 8.88 -8.39 -2.24
C GLY A 33 9.64 -9.48 -1.47
N ASP A 34 10.81 -9.14 -0.91
CA ASP A 34 11.64 -10.04 -0.10
C ASP A 34 10.86 -10.56 1.12
N MET A 35 9.98 -9.74 1.69
CA MET A 35 9.11 -10.09 2.83
C MET A 35 7.76 -10.71 2.44
N LYS A 36 7.53 -10.95 1.13
CA LYS A 36 6.27 -11.47 0.56
C LYS A 36 5.05 -10.68 1.00
N VAL A 37 5.18 -9.35 1.09
CA VAL A 37 4.07 -8.45 1.40
C VAL A 37 3.27 -8.22 0.10
N ASN A 38 2.03 -8.70 0.05
CA ASN A 38 1.13 -8.34 -1.04
C ASN A 38 0.67 -6.88 -0.87
N GLY A 39 1.16 -6.01 -1.75
CA GLY A 39 0.73 -4.62 -1.85
C GLY A 39 -0.66 -4.51 -2.48
N VAL A 40 -1.50 -3.64 -1.92
CA VAL A 40 -2.86 -3.43 -2.43
C VAL A 40 -2.90 -2.31 -3.45
N ASN A 41 -2.19 -1.22 -3.19
CA ASN A 41 -2.07 -0.06 -4.07
C ASN A 41 -0.76 0.69 -3.77
N PHE A 42 -0.22 1.36 -4.79
CA PHE A 42 0.93 2.24 -4.67
C PHE A 42 0.66 3.55 -5.42
N LEU A 43 0.98 4.68 -4.80
CA LEU A 43 0.85 6.02 -5.37
C LEU A 43 2.15 6.78 -5.13
N THR A 44 2.69 7.41 -6.16
CA THR A 44 3.82 8.33 -6.04
C THR A 44 3.51 9.65 -6.68
N THR A 45 3.86 10.73 -5.98
CA THR A 45 3.77 12.10 -6.47
C THR A 45 5.12 12.77 -6.29
N THR A 46 5.63 13.43 -7.32
CA THR A 46 6.89 14.16 -7.27
C THR A 46 6.67 15.61 -7.69
N SER A 47 7.40 16.54 -7.08
CA SER A 47 7.39 17.96 -7.39
C SER A 47 8.81 18.51 -7.23
N GLY A 48 9.50 18.72 -8.34
CA GLY A 48 10.91 19.15 -8.33
C GLY A 48 11.81 18.16 -7.59
N ALA A 49 12.50 18.64 -6.55
CA ALA A 49 13.36 17.83 -5.70
C ALA A 49 12.57 17.02 -4.64
N GLU A 50 11.29 17.31 -4.43
CA GLU A 50 10.45 16.64 -3.44
C GLU A 50 9.66 15.48 -4.08
N GLY A 51 9.40 14.45 -3.27
CA GLY A 51 8.59 13.32 -3.71
C GLY A 51 8.01 12.59 -2.52
N SER A 52 6.76 12.20 -2.65
CA SER A 52 6.05 11.39 -1.68
C SER A 52 5.55 10.11 -2.31
N GLY A 53 5.72 9.00 -1.60
CA GLY A 53 5.18 7.69 -1.97
C GLY A 53 4.22 7.19 -0.92
N GLN A 54 2.99 6.85 -1.30
CA GLN A 54 2.00 6.23 -0.43
C GLN A 54 1.81 4.77 -0.83
N LEU A 55 1.99 3.88 0.12
CA LEU A 55 1.78 2.44 -0.06
C LEU A 55 0.64 1.96 0.83
N LEU A 56 -0.35 1.31 0.22
CA LEU A 56 -1.43 0.64 0.96
C LEU A 56 -1.11 -0.85 1.08
N VAL A 57 -0.98 -1.33 2.32
CA VAL A 57 -0.68 -2.74 2.60
C VAL A 57 -1.76 -3.42 3.44
N ASP A 58 -2.04 -4.68 3.13
CA ASP A 58 -2.92 -5.56 3.94
C ASP A 58 -2.20 -6.04 5.22
N THR A 59 -0.87 -5.94 5.30
CA THR A 59 -0.06 -6.42 6.44
C THR A 59 0.96 -5.38 6.88
N ALA A 60 0.51 -4.42 7.68
CA ALA A 60 1.30 -3.29 8.15
C ALA A 60 2.59 -3.70 8.87
N ASN A 61 2.52 -4.66 9.81
CA ASN A 61 3.67 -5.06 10.61
C ASN A 61 4.84 -5.59 9.78
N LYS A 62 4.55 -6.38 8.73
CA LYS A 62 5.60 -6.89 7.83
C LYS A 62 6.18 -5.80 6.94
N ALA A 63 5.33 -4.89 6.47
CA ALA A 63 5.78 -3.76 5.67
C ALA A 63 6.68 -2.82 6.50
N LYS A 64 6.34 -2.57 7.76
CA LYS A 64 7.19 -1.80 8.70
C LYS A 64 8.56 -2.44 8.88
N GLN A 65 8.62 -3.73 9.18
CA GLN A 65 9.89 -4.45 9.30
C GLN A 65 10.73 -4.38 8.00
N ALA A 66 10.07 -4.46 6.84
CA ALA A 66 10.75 -4.33 5.55
C ALA A 66 11.34 -2.93 5.30
N LEU A 67 10.72 -1.88 5.86
CA LEU A 67 11.15 -0.48 5.70
C LEU A 67 12.12 -0.02 6.81
N GLU A 68 12.07 -0.62 7.99
CA GLU A 68 12.99 -0.35 9.11
C GLU A 68 14.41 -0.83 8.81
N GLY A 69 14.57 -2.04 8.27
CA GLY A 69 15.88 -2.59 7.89
C GLY A 69 16.74 -1.65 7.04
N PRO A 70 16.17 -0.98 6.03
CA PRO A 70 16.92 -0.03 5.22
C PRO A 70 16.97 1.41 5.74
N GLY A 71 16.40 1.72 6.90
CA GLY A 71 16.45 3.06 7.50
C GLY A 71 15.63 4.12 6.75
N LEU A 72 14.60 3.72 6.03
CA LEU A 72 13.71 4.65 5.33
C LEU A 72 12.80 5.37 6.34
N SER A 73 12.72 6.69 6.24
CA SER A 73 11.73 7.46 7.01
C SER A 73 10.34 7.24 6.44
N TYR A 74 9.42 6.76 7.29
CA TYR A 74 8.02 6.57 6.91
C TYR A 74 7.06 7.06 8.00
N SER A 75 5.84 7.41 7.58
CA SER A 75 4.70 7.65 8.48
C SER A 75 3.60 6.63 8.22
N GLU A 76 2.96 6.13 9.27
CA GLU A 76 1.87 5.15 9.21
C GLU A 76 0.52 5.80 9.52
N ALA A 77 -0.49 5.49 8.71
CA ALA A 77 -1.88 5.85 8.98
C ALA A 77 -2.82 4.69 8.66
N ASP A 78 -3.82 4.47 9.51
CA ASP A 78 -4.90 3.51 9.23
C ASP A 78 -5.90 4.10 8.24
N VAL A 79 -6.19 3.38 7.16
CA VAL A 79 -7.14 3.82 6.14
C VAL A 79 -8.19 2.75 5.82
N LEU A 80 -9.38 3.21 5.42
CA LEU A 80 -10.48 2.36 5.01
C LEU A 80 -10.54 2.24 3.49
N ARG A 81 -10.39 1.03 2.97
CA ARG A 81 -10.61 0.76 1.55
C ARG A 81 -12.11 0.68 1.26
N VAL A 82 -12.61 1.62 0.46
CA VAL A 82 -13.98 1.60 -0.06
C VAL A 82 -13.94 1.12 -1.51
N ALA A 83 -14.69 0.06 -1.82
CA ALA A 83 -14.93 -0.35 -3.20
C ALA A 83 -16.31 0.17 -3.64
N PRO A 84 -16.46 0.73 -4.85
CA PRO A 84 -17.77 1.04 -5.40
C PRO A 84 -18.57 -0.27 -5.50
N ARG A 85 -19.84 -0.23 -5.08
CA ARG A 85 -20.78 -1.34 -5.30
C ARG A 85 -21.15 -1.35 -6.77
N THR A 86 -20.38 -2.02 -7.62
CA THR A 86 -20.84 -2.32 -8.98
C THR A 86 -21.96 -3.35 -8.88
N PRO A 87 -23.18 -3.08 -9.37
CA PRO A 87 -24.21 -4.11 -9.49
C PRO A 87 -23.75 -5.16 -10.52
N LEU A 88 -23.90 -6.44 -10.19
CA LEU A 88 -23.50 -7.59 -11.00
C LEU A 88 -24.29 -7.78 -12.33
N HIS A 89 -24.93 -6.74 -12.89
CA HIS A 89 -25.84 -6.89 -14.03
C HIS A 89 -25.54 -5.96 -15.23
N ALA A 90 -24.28 -5.59 -15.45
CA ALA A 90 -23.88 -4.97 -16.72
C ALA A 90 -23.00 -5.94 -17.52
N ARG A 91 -23.61 -7.01 -18.02
CA ARG A 91 -23.14 -7.71 -19.22
C ARG A 91 -24.35 -7.82 -20.14
N SER A 92 -24.39 -6.93 -21.14
CA SER A 92 -25.15 -7.11 -22.38
C SER A 92 -24.32 -7.96 -23.34
#